data_AF-A0A830HKX0-F1
#
_entry.id   AF-A0A830HKX0-F1
#
_cell.length_a   1.000
_cell.length_b   1.000
_cell.length_c   1.000
_cell.angle_alpha   90.00
_cell.angle_beta   90.00
_cell.angle_gamma   90.00
#
_symmetry.space_group_name_H-M   'P 1'
#
loop_
_entity.id
_entity.type
_entity.pdbx_description
1 polymer ?
#
loop_
_entity_poly.entity_id
_entity_poly.type
_entity_poly.pdbx_seq_one_letter_code
_entity_poly.pdbx_strand_id
1 'polypeptide(L)'
;MAPSRSGQNAASKKAAFFTSIKNEKGDTIRWSLRHGGLTLTTRDDASLTPLMHAAMLGKRRAMGYLLEALHGIRSKQDRADALDAADDEGRTALHYAANKGHAAIVELLKEEGASLTAKDNRGKTARDVAVASGNRAVVEEIDRNDDDDEEEEEEEDEEMVGLSRREKRELLARRNGGLAARAAALTINDNKSSATSSSAAAAGGDNATSGAAPAADEKAPEPTTPEVRAALEKKQREVTIANAGTGSDGVPAGTVDPALWWCPLVNMLTIRSEGGLDGTKLGGVSRLASLLTLDISSCGLEVLPDEIGSLAMLKNFSCEGNKVVELPASIANLAKLESINIRRNGISDLSALVACEELSVLNASGNQIAALPDGFFDNKKRITIINLAENVLADLDGSIEKCAGSLTHLNVSNNKLEFAPLELSNLKKLKELQMGGNPWKEPKLKKVTAGEGSKVKDILNIVSKTSARGGGKGGGGKKGKGKKGKGGGGGGGDSDSD
;
A
#
# COMPACT_ATOMS: atom_id res chain seq x y z
N MET A 1 53.98 24.35 -0.99
CA MET A 1 52.81 24.14 -1.87
C MET A 1 51.56 24.32 -1.02
N ALA A 2 50.80 25.40 -1.21
CA ALA A 2 49.50 25.57 -0.56
C ALA A 2 48.46 24.69 -1.28
N PRO A 3 47.57 23.97 -0.57
CA PRO A 3 46.54 23.16 -1.21
C PRO A 3 45.57 24.04 -2.00
N SER A 4 45.10 23.55 -3.16
CA SER A 4 44.20 24.28 -4.05
C SER A 4 42.85 24.60 -3.36
N ARG A 5 42.24 25.75 -3.73
CA ARG A 5 40.92 26.20 -3.21
C ARG A 5 39.81 25.15 -3.35
N SER A 6 39.87 24.28 -4.37
CA SER A 6 38.92 23.16 -4.57
C SER A 6 39.12 22.03 -3.56
N GLY A 7 40.37 21.71 -3.21
CA GLY A 7 40.71 20.69 -2.20
C GLY A 7 40.30 21.09 -0.78
N GLN A 8 40.47 22.37 -0.42
CA GLN A 8 40.02 22.90 0.88
C GLN A 8 38.49 22.85 1.03
N ASN A 9 37.74 23.12 -0.04
CA ASN A 9 36.28 23.10 -0.01
C ASN A 9 35.72 21.67 0.08
N ALA A 10 36.35 20.69 -0.57
CA ALA A 10 35.99 19.27 -0.46
C ALA A 10 36.26 18.72 0.95
N ALA A 11 37.41 19.06 1.55
CA ALA A 11 37.75 18.68 2.92
C ALA A 11 36.76 19.28 3.95
N SER A 12 36.35 20.54 3.75
CA SER A 12 35.36 21.20 4.60
C SER A 12 33.96 20.54 4.51
N LYS A 13 33.52 20.16 3.32
CA LYS A 13 32.24 19.45 3.10
C LYS A 13 32.21 18.08 3.75
N LYS A 14 33.31 17.33 3.64
CA LYS A 14 33.51 16.03 4.27
C LYS A 14 33.44 16.15 5.80
N ALA A 15 34.16 17.10 6.39
CA ALA A 15 34.11 17.36 7.83
C ALA A 15 32.70 17.74 8.32
N ALA A 16 31.99 18.59 7.56
CA ALA A 16 30.61 18.97 7.86
C ALA A 16 29.65 17.78 7.81
N PHE A 17 29.85 16.85 6.87
CA PHE A 17 29.06 15.63 6.76
C PHE A 17 29.24 14.70 7.99
N PHE A 18 30.47 14.39 8.39
CA PHE A 18 30.69 13.59 9.61
C PHE A 18 30.20 14.30 10.88
N THR A 19 30.32 15.63 10.94
CA THR A 19 29.73 16.45 12.01
C THR A 19 28.20 16.37 12.03
N SER A 20 27.55 16.24 10.88
CA SER A 20 26.10 16.07 10.78
C SER A 20 25.64 14.69 11.30
N ILE A 21 26.44 13.64 11.10
CA ILE A 21 26.20 12.30 11.67
C ILE A 21 26.28 12.35 13.19
N LYS A 22 27.32 12.99 13.74
CA LYS A 22 27.48 13.19 15.19
C LYS A 22 26.29 13.92 15.82
N ASN A 23 25.70 14.87 15.10
CA ASN A 23 24.57 15.68 15.56
C ASN A 23 23.19 15.18 15.08
N GLU A 24 23.12 14.02 14.41
CA GLU A 24 21.89 13.41 13.89
C GLU A 24 21.05 14.34 12.98
N LYS A 25 21.71 15.23 12.23
CA LYS A 25 21.05 16.16 11.30
C LYS A 25 20.65 15.47 10.00
N GLY A 26 19.51 14.79 10.01
CA GLY A 26 19.01 13.95 8.91
C GLY A 26 18.98 14.65 7.54
N ASP A 27 18.51 15.89 7.47
CA ASP A 27 18.44 16.62 6.19
C ASP A 27 19.81 16.89 5.58
N THR A 28 20.81 17.22 6.42
CA THR A 28 22.18 17.41 5.97
C THR A 28 22.82 16.09 5.53
N ILE A 29 22.58 14.99 6.26
CA ILE A 29 23.06 13.65 5.90
C ILE A 29 22.49 13.23 4.53
N ARG A 30 21.16 13.33 4.35
CA ARG A 30 20.48 12.99 3.09
C ARG A 30 20.94 13.87 1.94
N TRP A 31 21.06 15.18 2.16
CA TRP A 31 21.52 16.11 1.13
C TRP A 31 22.96 15.82 0.70
N SER A 32 23.86 15.57 1.66
CA SER A 32 25.25 15.23 1.39
C SER A 32 25.41 13.94 0.57
N LEU A 33 24.56 12.94 0.80
CA LEU A 33 24.58 11.67 0.06
C LEU A 33 23.90 11.73 -1.31
N ARG A 34 22.85 12.57 -1.48
CA ARG A 34 22.13 12.68 -2.76
C ARG A 34 22.69 13.72 -3.71
N HIS A 35 23.15 14.85 -3.17
CA HIS A 35 23.55 16.03 -3.95
C HIS A 35 24.95 16.53 -3.60
N GLY A 36 25.46 16.19 -2.41
CA GLY A 36 26.79 16.62 -1.95
C GLY A 36 27.96 15.83 -2.52
N GLY A 37 27.71 14.78 -3.32
CA GLY A 37 28.74 13.97 -3.96
C GLY A 37 29.50 13.05 -3.00
N LEU A 38 28.99 12.84 -1.79
CA LEU A 38 29.55 11.90 -0.81
C LEU A 38 28.82 10.56 -0.90
N THR A 39 29.52 9.48 -0.55
CA THR A 39 29.00 8.10 -0.56
C THR A 39 29.02 7.49 0.83
N LEU A 40 28.30 6.38 1.02
CA LEU A 40 28.36 5.59 2.26
C LEU A 40 29.72 4.94 2.52
N THR A 41 30.56 4.85 1.49
CA THR A 41 31.94 4.35 1.57
C THR A 41 32.97 5.46 1.71
N THR A 42 32.55 6.72 1.79
CA THR A 42 33.46 7.86 2.00
C THR A 42 34.15 7.69 3.34
N ARG A 43 35.49 7.71 3.36
CA ARG A 43 36.27 7.50 4.59
C ARG A 43 36.68 8.81 5.22
N ASP A 44 36.55 8.98 6.53
CA ASP A 44 37.11 10.11 7.27
C ASP A 44 38.65 10.05 7.36
N ASP A 45 39.27 10.93 8.15
CA ASP A 45 40.74 10.98 8.25
C ASP A 45 41.30 9.83 9.11
N ALA A 46 40.43 9.12 9.84
CA ALA A 46 40.72 7.88 10.56
C ALA A 46 40.29 6.64 9.76
N SER A 47 40.06 6.78 8.45
CA SER A 47 39.61 5.70 7.56
C SER A 47 38.20 5.17 7.86
N LEU A 48 37.42 5.86 8.70
CA LEU A 48 36.09 5.40 9.12
C LEU A 48 35.02 5.78 8.10
N THR A 49 34.11 4.85 7.84
CA THR A 49 32.91 5.13 7.04
C THR A 49 31.82 5.80 7.88
N PRO A 50 30.82 6.46 7.24
CA PRO A 50 29.64 6.99 7.91
C PRO A 50 28.95 5.99 8.82
N LEU A 51 28.81 4.74 8.38
CA LEU A 51 28.20 3.67 9.17
C LEU A 51 29.05 3.35 10.41
N MET A 52 30.37 3.25 10.29
CA MET A 52 31.25 3.07 11.45
C MET A 52 31.15 4.23 12.43
N HIS A 53 31.07 5.48 11.93
CA HIS A 53 30.97 6.66 12.78
C HIS A 53 29.64 6.70 13.56
N ALA A 54 28.52 6.36 12.89
CA ALA A 54 27.22 6.23 13.54
C ALA A 54 27.19 5.08 14.56
N ALA A 55 27.80 3.94 14.22
CA ALA A 55 27.91 2.78 15.10
C ALA A 55 28.78 3.04 16.33
N MET A 56 29.93 3.70 16.16
CA MET A 56 30.82 4.06 17.26
C MET A 56 30.15 5.03 18.25
N LEU A 57 29.35 5.97 17.74
CA LEU A 57 28.67 6.99 18.56
C LEU A 57 27.30 6.55 19.08
N GLY A 58 26.78 5.40 18.68
CA GLY A 58 25.45 4.91 19.07
C GLY A 58 24.29 5.76 18.52
N LYS A 59 24.49 6.43 17.38
CA LYS A 59 23.51 7.37 16.82
C LYS A 59 22.46 6.67 15.98
N ARG A 60 21.43 6.11 16.64
CA ARG A 60 20.36 5.32 15.99
C ARG A 60 19.66 6.07 14.86
N ARG A 61 19.31 7.35 15.02
CA ARG A 61 18.60 8.08 13.96
C ARG A 61 19.50 8.35 12.76
N ALA A 62 20.76 8.74 13.02
CA ALA A 62 21.75 8.87 11.95
C ALA A 62 21.99 7.54 11.22
N MET A 63 22.07 6.43 11.95
CA MET A 63 22.18 5.10 11.36
C MET A 63 21.00 4.79 10.44
N GLY A 64 19.76 5.05 10.89
CA GLY A 64 18.56 4.89 10.05
C GLY A 64 18.62 5.69 8.75
N TYR A 65 19.07 6.95 8.78
CA TYR A 65 19.21 7.76 7.55
C TYR A 65 20.29 7.23 6.60
N LEU A 66 21.38 6.67 7.14
CA LEU A 66 22.44 6.07 6.33
C LEU A 66 22.00 4.74 5.70
N LEU A 67 21.24 3.92 6.43
CA LEU A 67 20.65 2.68 5.92
C LEU A 67 19.53 2.95 4.89
N GLU A 68 18.74 4.01 5.08
CA GLU A 68 17.78 4.48 4.06
C GLU A 68 18.51 4.83 2.74
N ALA A 69 19.68 5.48 2.83
CA ALA A 69 20.51 5.76 1.66
C ALA A 69 21.13 4.48 1.06
N LEU A 70 21.41 3.47 1.89
CA LEU A 70 21.93 2.17 1.49
C LEU A 70 20.92 1.40 0.62
N HIS A 71 19.62 1.52 0.91
CA HIS A 71 18.53 0.97 0.07
C HIS A 71 18.44 1.60 -1.31
N GLY A 72 19.01 2.80 -1.50
CA GLY A 72 19.08 3.47 -2.79
C GLY A 72 20.10 2.86 -3.77
N ILE A 73 20.99 1.97 -3.31
CA ILE A 73 22.00 1.30 -4.13
C ILE A 73 21.34 0.14 -4.91
N ARG A 74 21.43 0.17 -6.24
CA ARG A 74 20.77 -0.82 -7.12
C ARG A 74 21.39 -2.21 -7.07
N SER A 75 22.71 -2.30 -6.87
CA SER A 75 23.44 -3.57 -6.85
C SER A 75 23.41 -4.15 -5.43
N LYS A 76 22.94 -5.39 -5.30
CA LYS A 76 22.95 -6.11 -4.02
C LYS A 76 24.38 -6.32 -3.51
N GLN A 77 25.34 -6.49 -4.40
CA GLN A 77 26.75 -6.67 -4.06
C GLN A 77 27.33 -5.36 -3.50
N ASP A 78 27.18 -4.25 -4.23
CA ASP A 78 27.69 -2.94 -3.80
C ASP A 78 27.06 -2.50 -2.46
N ARG A 79 25.84 -2.94 -2.20
CA ARG A 79 25.15 -2.72 -0.93
C ARG A 79 25.79 -3.49 0.21
N ALA A 80 26.10 -4.78 0.00
CA ALA A 80 26.82 -5.60 0.97
C ALA A 80 28.24 -5.05 1.20
N ASP A 81 28.94 -4.68 0.13
CA ASP A 81 30.29 -4.10 0.19
C ASP A 81 30.32 -2.77 0.96
N ALA A 82 29.27 -1.95 0.82
CA ALA A 82 29.14 -0.70 1.58
C ALA A 82 28.79 -0.92 3.06
N LEU A 83 27.98 -1.96 3.35
CA LEU A 83 27.58 -2.33 4.71
C LEU A 83 28.74 -2.95 5.51
N ASP A 84 29.48 -3.85 4.87
CA ASP A 84 30.63 -4.57 5.43
C ASP A 84 31.98 -3.90 5.10
N ALA A 85 31.95 -2.64 4.67
CA ALA A 85 33.17 -1.86 4.48
C ALA A 85 33.99 -1.89 5.79
N ALA A 86 35.29 -2.19 5.66
CA ALA A 86 36.21 -2.31 6.79
C ALA A 86 37.21 -1.14 6.83
N ASP A 87 37.58 -0.72 8.05
CA ASP A 87 38.66 0.24 8.28
C ASP A 87 40.03 -0.39 8.05
N ASP A 88 41.11 0.34 8.33
CA ASP A 88 42.48 -0.15 8.14
C ASP A 88 42.85 -1.28 9.14
N GLU A 89 42.08 -1.45 10.22
CA GLU A 89 42.21 -2.55 11.18
C GLU A 89 41.31 -3.74 10.83
N GLY A 90 40.60 -3.70 9.70
CA GLY A 90 39.66 -4.76 9.29
C GLY A 90 38.32 -4.70 10.03
N ARG A 91 38.05 -3.65 10.81
CA ARG A 91 36.83 -3.52 11.61
C ARG A 91 35.69 -2.94 10.78
N THR A 92 34.54 -3.59 10.86
CA THR A 92 33.28 -3.13 10.25
C THR A 92 32.47 -2.29 11.24
N ALA A 93 31.38 -1.66 10.78
CA ALA A 93 30.45 -0.94 11.65
C ALA A 93 29.93 -1.82 12.82
N LEU A 94 29.73 -3.12 12.57
CA LEU A 94 29.30 -4.08 13.57
C LEU A 94 30.33 -4.26 14.71
N HIS A 95 31.63 -4.29 14.39
CA HIS A 95 32.71 -4.35 15.39
C HIS A 95 32.70 -3.12 16.31
N TYR A 96 32.42 -1.93 15.77
CA TYR A 96 32.32 -0.70 16.55
C TYR A 96 31.11 -0.69 17.47
N ALA A 97 29.93 -1.07 16.96
CA ALA A 97 28.72 -1.18 17.77
C ALA A 97 28.88 -2.22 18.88
N ALA A 98 29.49 -3.37 18.57
CA ALA A 98 29.82 -4.42 19.51
C ALA A 98 30.80 -4.00 20.60
N ASN A 99 31.86 -3.28 20.24
CA ASN A 99 32.85 -2.76 21.19
C ASN A 99 32.25 -1.71 22.15
N LYS A 100 31.31 -0.90 21.66
CA LYS A 100 30.71 0.21 22.42
C LYS A 100 29.40 -0.13 23.12
N GLY A 101 28.87 -1.33 22.93
CA GLY A 101 27.68 -1.81 23.64
C GLY A 101 26.35 -1.34 23.05
N HIS A 102 26.34 -0.91 21.78
CA HIS A 102 25.14 -0.33 21.16
C HIS A 102 24.23 -1.41 20.55
N ALA A 103 23.48 -2.12 21.38
CA ALA A 103 22.61 -3.24 20.97
C ALA A 103 21.50 -2.85 19.97
N ALA A 104 20.97 -1.63 20.02
CA ALA A 104 20.02 -1.16 19.00
C ALA A 104 20.65 -0.90 17.62
N ILE A 105 21.98 -0.67 17.57
CA ILE A 105 22.71 -0.57 16.29
C ILE A 105 23.10 -1.97 15.80
N VAL A 106 23.53 -2.82 16.75
CA VAL A 106 23.32 -4.27 16.78
C VAL A 106 22.32 -4.84 15.78
N GLU A 107 21.08 -4.78 16.25
CA GLU A 107 19.81 -5.14 15.63
C GLU A 107 19.68 -4.55 14.23
N LEU A 108 19.77 -3.22 14.07
CA LEU A 108 19.60 -2.55 12.77
C LEU A 108 20.61 -3.02 11.71
N LEU A 109 21.87 -3.27 12.08
CA LEU A 109 22.88 -3.78 11.14
C LEU A 109 22.64 -5.26 10.80
N LYS A 110 22.19 -6.06 11.77
CA LYS A 110 21.80 -7.47 11.58
C LYS A 110 20.60 -7.59 10.64
N GLU A 111 19.56 -6.78 10.83
CA GLU A 111 18.35 -6.73 9.98
C GLU A 111 18.64 -6.43 8.50
N GLU A 112 19.65 -5.59 8.28
CA GLU A 112 20.14 -5.17 6.96
C GLU A 112 21.12 -6.19 6.31
N GLY A 113 21.48 -7.23 7.05
CA GLY A 113 22.31 -8.34 6.57
C GLY A 113 23.81 -8.10 6.66
N ALA A 114 24.27 -7.35 7.66
CA ALA A 114 25.71 -7.20 7.93
C ALA A 114 26.35 -8.53 8.29
N SER A 115 27.58 -8.76 7.85
CA SER A 115 28.29 -10.01 8.11
C SER A 115 28.68 -10.16 9.58
N LEU A 116 28.01 -11.09 10.28
CA LEU A 116 28.32 -11.45 11.68
C LEU A 116 29.65 -12.21 11.80
N THR A 117 30.09 -12.85 10.72
CA THR A 117 31.30 -13.68 10.66
C THR A 117 32.53 -12.91 10.18
N ALA A 118 32.38 -11.64 9.81
CA ALA A 118 33.52 -10.80 9.42
C ALA A 118 34.53 -10.72 10.57
N LYS A 119 35.82 -10.89 10.24
CA LYS A 119 36.93 -10.85 11.20
C LYS A 119 37.76 -9.61 10.99
N ASP A 120 38.14 -8.97 12.10
CA ASP A 120 39.16 -7.92 12.08
C ASP A 120 40.57 -8.48 11.81
N ASN A 121 41.58 -7.61 11.69
CA ASN A 121 42.97 -8.03 11.46
C ASN A 121 43.57 -8.84 12.63
N ARG A 122 42.90 -8.91 13.78
CA ARG A 122 43.27 -9.75 14.93
C ARG A 122 42.55 -11.10 14.91
N GLY A 123 41.76 -11.37 13.87
CA GLY A 123 40.97 -12.58 13.70
C GLY A 123 39.71 -12.63 14.57
N LYS A 124 39.34 -11.52 15.21
CA LYS A 124 38.17 -11.44 16.11
C LYS A 124 36.93 -11.05 15.32
N THR A 125 35.83 -11.70 15.62
CA THR A 125 34.50 -11.32 15.13
C THR A 125 33.90 -10.19 15.97
N ALA A 126 32.83 -9.56 15.50
CA ALA A 126 32.10 -8.57 16.30
C ALA A 126 31.63 -9.15 17.64
N ARG A 127 31.22 -10.43 17.67
CA ARG A 127 30.88 -11.15 18.91
C ARG A 127 32.06 -11.20 19.87
N ASP A 128 33.24 -11.61 19.39
CA ASP A 128 34.45 -11.72 20.22
C ASP A 128 34.85 -10.36 20.80
N VAL A 129 34.62 -9.28 20.05
CA VAL A 129 34.83 -7.91 20.52
C VAL A 129 33.80 -7.52 21.59
N ALA A 130 32.52 -7.86 21.42
CA ALA A 130 31.50 -7.61 22.45
C ALA A 130 31.80 -8.36 23.76
N VAL A 131 32.22 -9.63 23.67
CA VAL A 131 32.64 -10.44 24.83
C VAL A 131 33.85 -9.81 25.52
N ALA A 132 34.88 -9.44 24.77
CA ALA A 132 36.10 -8.83 25.32
C ALA A 132 35.83 -7.48 26.01
N SER A 133 34.84 -6.73 25.53
CA SER A 133 34.44 -5.43 26.09
C SER A 133 33.36 -5.54 27.19
N GLY A 134 32.87 -6.74 27.50
CA GLY A 134 31.86 -6.98 28.53
C GLY A 134 30.43 -6.56 28.16
N ASN A 135 30.15 -6.36 26.87
CA ASN A 135 28.86 -5.87 26.38
C ASN A 135 27.85 -7.02 26.23
N ARG A 136 27.38 -7.56 27.35
CA ARG A 136 26.48 -8.73 27.41
C ARG A 136 25.23 -8.59 26.54
N ALA A 137 24.56 -7.44 26.57
CA ALA A 137 23.36 -7.20 25.76
C ALA A 137 23.63 -7.31 24.24
N VAL A 138 24.85 -6.97 23.78
CA VAL A 138 25.22 -7.12 22.36
C VAL A 138 25.59 -8.56 22.05
N VAL A 139 26.22 -9.29 22.98
CA VAL A 139 26.48 -10.73 22.81
C VAL A 139 25.15 -11.47 22.69
N GLU A 140 24.19 -11.19 23.57
CA GLU A 140 22.84 -11.75 23.50
C GLU A 140 22.14 -11.37 22.18
N GLU A 141 22.27 -10.14 21.68
CA GLU A 141 21.70 -9.72 20.39
C GLU A 141 22.32 -10.45 19.18
N ILE A 142 23.64 -10.68 19.22
CA ILE A 142 24.38 -11.40 18.17
C ILE A 142 24.07 -12.90 18.23
N ASP A 143 23.97 -13.46 19.43
CA ASP A 143 23.76 -14.89 19.69
C ASP A 143 22.27 -15.29 19.64
N ARG A 144 21.34 -14.33 19.69
CA ARG A 144 19.93 -14.59 19.36
C ARG A 144 19.89 -15.15 17.94
N ASN A 145 19.70 -16.46 17.84
CA ASN A 145 19.35 -17.10 16.59
C ASN A 145 17.96 -16.58 16.23
N ASP A 146 17.73 -16.24 14.96
CA ASP A 146 16.37 -15.98 14.48
C ASP A 146 15.47 -17.26 14.51
N ASP A 147 15.92 -18.33 15.19
CA ASP A 147 15.24 -19.60 15.42
C ASP A 147 14.93 -19.85 16.93
N ASP A 148 15.43 -19.02 17.87
CA ASP A 148 15.22 -19.20 19.33
C ASP A 148 14.14 -18.26 19.91
N ASP A 149 13.48 -17.46 19.07
CA ASP A 149 12.28 -16.67 19.44
C ASP A 149 10.98 -17.44 19.12
N GLU A 150 11.02 -18.78 19.21
CA GLU A 150 9.84 -19.65 19.29
C GLU A 150 9.68 -20.18 20.72
N GLU A 151 9.20 -19.33 21.64
CA GLU A 151 8.39 -19.77 22.79
C GLU A 151 7.41 -18.65 23.15
N GLU A 152 6.37 -18.45 22.33
CA GLU A 152 4.98 -18.46 22.81
C GLU A 152 4.14 -19.11 21.70
N GLU A 153 3.56 -20.26 22.03
CA GLU A 153 2.78 -21.12 21.14
C GLU A 153 1.62 -20.36 20.48
N GLU A 154 1.70 -20.13 19.17
CA GLU A 154 0.54 -20.09 18.29
C GLU A 154 0.73 -21.21 17.27
N GLU A 155 -0.25 -22.11 17.16
CA GLU A 155 -0.25 -23.29 16.30
C GLU A 155 0.30 -22.95 14.90
N GLU A 156 1.48 -23.48 14.56
CA GLU A 156 2.08 -23.25 13.26
C GLU A 156 1.26 -23.96 12.16
N ASP A 157 0.74 -23.17 11.21
CA ASP A 157 0.22 -23.65 9.95
C ASP A 157 1.26 -24.56 9.26
N GLU A 158 0.86 -25.78 8.86
CA GLU A 158 1.72 -26.80 8.21
C GLU A 158 2.54 -26.28 7.00
N GLU A 159 2.17 -25.12 6.43
CA GLU A 159 2.77 -24.49 5.25
C GLU A 159 4.07 -23.70 5.54
N MET A 160 4.37 -23.39 6.81
CA MET A 160 5.57 -22.62 7.22
C MET A 160 6.79 -23.50 7.52
N VAL A 161 6.57 -24.81 7.60
CA VAL A 161 7.60 -25.80 7.91
C VAL A 161 8.54 -25.97 6.71
N GLY A 162 9.83 -25.66 6.91
CA GLY A 162 10.87 -25.86 5.90
C GLY A 162 11.18 -24.65 5.00
N LEU A 163 10.53 -23.50 5.20
CA LEU A 163 10.85 -22.27 4.45
C LEU A 163 12.03 -21.52 5.08
N SER A 164 12.89 -20.94 4.23
CA SER A 164 14.07 -20.16 4.69
C SER A 164 13.65 -18.85 5.36
N ARG A 165 14.52 -18.28 6.23
CA ARG A 165 14.25 -16.99 6.91
C ARG A 165 13.87 -15.86 5.95
N ARG A 166 14.37 -15.86 4.71
CA ARG A 166 13.96 -14.90 3.68
C ARG A 166 12.55 -15.16 3.20
N GLU A 167 12.18 -16.42 2.95
CA GLU A 167 10.83 -16.82 2.54
C GLU A 167 9.83 -16.59 3.67
N LYS A 168 10.18 -16.91 4.93
CA LYS A 168 9.39 -16.59 6.12
C LYS A 168 9.23 -15.07 6.30
N ARG A 169 10.28 -14.25 6.12
CA ARG A 169 10.20 -12.77 6.20
C ARG A 169 9.44 -12.15 5.04
N GLU A 170 9.48 -12.76 3.86
CA GLU A 170 8.72 -12.35 2.67
C GLU A 170 7.25 -12.79 2.78
N LEU A 171 6.97 -13.91 3.46
CA LEU A 171 5.64 -14.42 3.81
C LEU A 171 5.01 -13.63 4.98
N LEU A 172 5.81 -13.23 5.98
CA LEU A 172 5.44 -12.30 7.05
C LEU A 172 5.28 -10.86 6.55
N ALA A 173 6.09 -10.40 5.58
CA ALA A 173 5.86 -9.14 4.88
C ALA A 173 4.60 -9.19 3.99
N ARG A 174 4.29 -10.36 3.42
CA ARG A 174 2.97 -10.68 2.84
C ARG A 174 1.85 -10.83 3.88
N ARG A 175 2.15 -10.96 5.18
CA ARG A 175 1.17 -11.06 6.29
C ARG A 175 0.89 -9.68 6.92
N ASN A 176 1.93 -8.85 7.13
CA ASN A 176 1.85 -7.47 7.64
C ASN A 176 1.53 -6.43 6.56
N GLY A 177 2.05 -6.63 5.35
CA GLY A 177 1.46 -6.06 4.14
C GLY A 177 0.18 -6.78 3.75
N GLY A 178 -0.29 -7.77 4.52
CA GLY A 178 -1.17 -8.82 4.07
C GLY A 178 -2.59 -8.45 3.76
N LEU A 179 -3.10 -7.28 4.14
CA LEU A 179 -4.35 -6.81 3.52
C LEU A 179 -4.10 -6.14 2.17
N ALA A 180 -3.01 -5.40 2.00
CA ALA A 180 -2.61 -4.84 0.70
C ALA A 180 -2.04 -5.89 -0.27
N ALA A 181 -1.34 -6.89 0.26
CA ALA A 181 -0.74 -8.01 -0.45
C ALA A 181 -1.71 -9.19 -0.60
N ARG A 182 -2.68 -9.43 0.31
CA ARG A 182 -3.85 -10.30 0.02
C ARG A 182 -4.81 -9.59 -0.91
N ALA A 183 -5.08 -8.29 -0.80
CA ALA A 183 -5.82 -7.57 -1.84
C ALA A 183 -5.10 -7.69 -3.17
N ALA A 184 -3.79 -7.43 -3.25
CA ALA A 184 -2.99 -7.63 -4.46
C ALA A 184 -2.92 -9.09 -4.93
N ALA A 185 -2.78 -10.08 -4.05
CA ALA A 185 -2.77 -11.49 -4.42
C ALA A 185 -4.16 -12.00 -4.83
N LEU A 186 -5.24 -11.51 -4.20
CA LEU A 186 -6.64 -11.69 -4.62
C LEU A 186 -6.88 -11.02 -5.97
N THR A 187 -6.26 -9.85 -6.26
CA THR A 187 -6.35 -9.22 -7.58
C THR A 187 -5.66 -10.00 -8.70
N ILE A 188 -4.67 -10.84 -8.35
CA ILE A 188 -3.85 -11.60 -9.31
C ILE A 188 -4.37 -13.05 -9.49
N ASN A 189 -4.99 -13.65 -8.47
CA ASN A 189 -5.31 -15.09 -8.45
C ASN A 189 -6.77 -15.45 -8.80
N ASP A 190 -7.58 -14.50 -9.27
CA ASP A 190 -9.04 -14.64 -9.42
C ASP A 190 -9.52 -15.53 -10.60
N ASN A 191 -8.63 -16.30 -11.24
CA ASN A 191 -9.03 -17.18 -12.36
C ASN A 191 -9.54 -18.58 -11.91
N LYS A 192 -9.92 -18.79 -10.64
CA LYS A 192 -10.26 -20.13 -10.13
C LYS A 192 -11.55 -20.30 -9.33
N SER A 193 -12.46 -19.32 -9.27
CA SER A 193 -13.76 -19.57 -8.64
C SER A 193 -14.90 -18.79 -9.28
N SER A 194 -15.38 -19.27 -10.42
CA SER A 194 -16.72 -18.94 -10.91
C SER A 194 -17.69 -20.04 -10.46
N ALA A 195 -18.76 -19.60 -9.80
CA ALA A 195 -20.09 -20.23 -9.64
C ALA A 195 -20.57 -20.18 -8.19
N THR A 196 -21.46 -19.23 -7.91
CA THR A 196 -22.87 -19.49 -7.57
C THR A 196 -23.49 -18.22 -6.99
N SER A 197 -24.47 -17.70 -7.72
CA SER A 197 -25.31 -16.56 -7.35
C SER A 197 -26.40 -16.97 -6.37
N SER A 198 -26.75 -16.11 -5.43
CA SER A 198 -28.15 -15.93 -5.06
C SER A 198 -28.43 -14.51 -4.57
N SER A 199 -29.58 -14.00 -4.99
CA SER A 199 -30.09 -12.64 -4.90
C SER A 199 -31.05 -12.45 -3.72
N ALA A 200 -31.09 -11.24 -3.13
CA ALA A 200 -32.28 -10.62 -2.51
C ALA A 200 -31.93 -9.14 -2.25
N ALA A 201 -32.51 -8.18 -2.96
CA ALA A 201 -33.82 -7.54 -2.78
C ALA A 201 -33.83 -6.50 -1.63
N ALA A 202 -33.99 -5.24 -2.02
CA ALA A 202 -33.88 -4.02 -1.23
C ALA A 202 -35.07 -3.76 -0.28
N ALA A 203 -34.83 -3.00 0.79
CA ALA A 203 -35.83 -2.15 1.43
C ALA A 203 -35.13 -0.92 2.03
N GLY A 204 -35.59 0.27 1.63
CA GLY A 204 -35.14 1.55 2.16
C GLY A 204 -35.75 1.86 3.53
N GLY A 205 -35.13 2.78 4.24
CA GLY A 205 -35.64 3.36 5.48
C GLY A 205 -34.70 4.44 5.99
N ASP A 206 -35.17 5.67 5.91
CA ASP A 206 -34.52 6.88 6.41
C ASP A 206 -34.15 6.77 7.89
N ASN A 207 -33.05 7.41 8.30
CA ASN A 207 -33.10 8.63 9.13
C ASN A 207 -31.76 8.87 9.86
N ALA A 208 -31.38 10.14 9.87
CA ALA A 208 -30.19 10.68 10.47
C ALA A 208 -30.21 10.63 12.00
N THR A 209 -29.08 10.27 12.60
CA THR A 209 -28.68 10.81 13.91
C THR A 209 -27.18 11.05 13.90
N SER A 210 -26.85 12.34 13.83
CA SER A 210 -25.53 12.92 14.05
C SER A 210 -24.96 12.52 15.42
N GLY A 211 -23.87 11.76 15.44
CA GLY A 211 -23.08 11.46 16.63
C GLY A 211 -22.08 12.57 16.91
N ALA A 212 -22.53 13.65 17.55
CA ALA A 212 -21.64 14.64 18.15
C ALA A 212 -20.73 13.99 19.21
N ALA A 213 -19.46 14.36 19.22
CA ALA A 213 -18.53 13.98 20.28
C ALA A 213 -19.07 14.41 21.66
N PRO A 214 -19.18 13.51 22.66
CA PRO A 214 -19.46 13.90 24.03
C PRO A 214 -18.20 13.98 24.90
N ALA A 215 -18.38 14.70 26.00
CA ALA A 215 -17.40 15.27 26.91
C ALA A 215 -16.46 14.26 27.61
N ALA A 216 -15.35 14.80 28.13
CA ALA A 216 -14.22 14.14 28.76
C ALA A 216 -14.50 13.32 30.05
N ASP A 217 -15.76 13.00 30.38
CA ASP A 217 -16.19 12.33 31.62
C ASP A 217 -16.93 11.00 31.40
N GLU A 218 -17.04 10.49 30.17
CA GLU A 218 -17.56 9.12 29.98
C GLU A 218 -16.59 8.09 30.55
N LYS A 219 -17.11 7.14 31.33
CA LYS A 219 -16.34 5.99 31.83
C LYS A 219 -16.44 4.86 30.80
N ALA A 220 -15.32 4.20 30.49
CA ALA A 220 -15.30 3.06 29.58
C ALA A 220 -16.28 1.96 30.05
N PRO A 221 -17.13 1.40 29.17
CA PRO A 221 -17.99 0.28 29.51
C PRO A 221 -17.15 -0.96 29.84
N GLU A 222 -17.69 -1.85 30.68
CA GLU A 222 -16.98 -3.08 31.05
C GLU A 222 -16.89 -4.04 29.85
N PRO A 223 -15.69 -4.60 29.57
CA PRO A 223 -15.50 -5.49 28.44
C PRO A 223 -16.23 -6.82 28.65
N THR A 224 -17.10 -7.12 27.69
CA THR A 224 -17.93 -8.34 27.66
C THR A 224 -17.21 -9.51 27.01
N THR A 225 -16.30 -9.22 26.07
CA THR A 225 -15.55 -10.22 25.30
C THR A 225 -14.10 -10.35 25.81
N PRO A 226 -13.54 -11.58 25.86
CA PRO A 226 -12.18 -11.82 26.35
C PRO A 226 -11.12 -11.12 25.48
N GLU A 227 -11.36 -11.00 24.17
CA GLU A 227 -10.48 -10.30 23.22
C GLU A 227 -10.39 -8.81 23.55
N VAL A 228 -11.52 -8.17 23.86
CA VAL A 228 -11.57 -6.75 24.20
C VAL A 228 -11.02 -6.50 25.60
N ARG A 229 -11.25 -7.42 26.55
CA ARG A 229 -10.62 -7.36 27.87
C ARG A 229 -9.09 -7.45 27.74
N ALA A 230 -8.57 -8.37 26.93
CA ALA A 230 -7.14 -8.48 26.66
C ALA A 230 -6.60 -7.22 25.95
N ALA A 231 -7.34 -6.64 25.02
CA ALA A 231 -6.95 -5.38 24.37
C ALA A 231 -6.83 -4.21 25.35
N LEU A 232 -7.77 -4.11 26.31
CA LEU A 232 -7.79 -3.05 27.33
C LEU A 232 -6.70 -3.25 28.41
N GLU A 233 -6.52 -4.48 28.90
CA GLU A 233 -5.62 -4.81 30.01
C GLU A 233 -4.17 -5.04 29.56
N LYS A 234 -3.98 -5.82 28.49
CA LYS A 234 -2.65 -6.23 27.98
C LYS A 234 -2.10 -5.27 26.93
N LYS A 235 -2.79 -4.17 26.62
CA LYS A 235 -2.35 -3.14 25.64
C LYS A 235 -2.08 -3.72 24.26
N GLN A 236 -2.88 -4.71 23.85
CA GLN A 236 -2.71 -5.35 22.54
C GLN A 236 -2.94 -4.33 21.43
N ARG A 237 -2.13 -4.46 20.39
CA ARG A 237 -2.19 -3.60 19.20
C ARG A 237 -3.06 -4.24 18.11
N GLU A 238 -3.09 -5.55 18.06
CA GLU A 238 -3.85 -6.32 17.07
C GLU A 238 -5.02 -7.00 17.78
N VAL A 239 -6.21 -6.81 17.25
CA VAL A 239 -7.44 -7.38 17.81
C VAL A 239 -8.22 -8.02 16.67
N THR A 240 -8.53 -9.30 16.83
CA THR A 240 -9.43 -10.02 15.92
C THR A 240 -10.67 -10.42 16.69
N ILE A 241 -11.83 -10.00 16.20
CA ILE A 241 -13.13 -10.36 16.76
C ILE A 241 -13.78 -11.33 15.78
N ALA A 242 -13.97 -12.57 16.22
CA ALA A 242 -14.70 -13.58 15.48
C ALA A 242 -16.05 -13.81 16.17
N ASN A 243 -17.09 -13.16 15.66
CA ASN A 243 -18.46 -13.38 16.12
C ASN A 243 -19.08 -14.50 15.28
N ALA A 244 -18.69 -15.74 15.58
CA ALA A 244 -19.33 -16.94 15.03
C ALA A 244 -20.78 -16.99 15.54
N GLY A 245 -21.72 -17.31 14.67
CA GLY A 245 -23.14 -17.29 14.99
C GLY A 245 -23.48 -18.12 16.24
N THR A 246 -24.31 -17.52 17.11
CA THR A 246 -25.05 -18.14 18.24
C THR A 246 -24.24 -18.82 19.35
N GLY A 247 -24.17 -18.16 20.52
CA GLY A 247 -24.00 -18.76 21.87
C GLY A 247 -22.56 -19.18 22.22
N SER A 248 -21.86 -18.45 23.09
CA SER A 248 -21.95 -18.70 24.54
C SER A 248 -21.74 -17.46 25.43
N ASP A 249 -21.43 -16.29 24.85
CA ASP A 249 -20.76 -15.21 25.60
C ASP A 249 -21.64 -13.97 25.86
N GLY A 250 -22.96 -14.10 25.72
CA GLY A 250 -23.92 -13.06 26.11
C GLY A 250 -24.01 -11.84 25.17
N VAL A 251 -23.20 -11.76 24.11
CA VAL A 251 -23.27 -10.72 23.08
C VAL A 251 -24.17 -11.18 21.92
N PRO A 252 -25.23 -10.43 21.55
CA PRO A 252 -26.08 -10.79 20.42
C PRO A 252 -25.29 -10.88 19.11
N ALA A 253 -25.61 -11.87 18.27
CA ALA A 253 -25.04 -11.99 16.94
C ALA A 253 -25.17 -10.65 16.17
N GLY A 254 -24.08 -10.22 15.52
CA GLY A 254 -24.05 -8.97 14.75
C GLY A 254 -23.80 -7.70 15.57
N THR A 255 -23.37 -7.81 16.84
CA THR A 255 -22.97 -6.67 17.66
C THR A 255 -21.47 -6.68 17.98
N VAL A 256 -20.87 -5.49 18.12
CA VAL A 256 -19.47 -5.33 18.55
C VAL A 256 -19.48 -4.86 19.99
N ASP A 257 -18.60 -5.41 20.82
CA ASP A 257 -18.40 -4.98 22.19
C ASP A 257 -18.04 -3.48 22.24
N PRO A 258 -18.87 -2.62 22.86
CA PRO A 258 -18.63 -1.18 22.91
C PRO A 258 -17.33 -0.78 23.62
N ALA A 259 -16.76 -1.65 24.47
CA ALA A 259 -15.50 -1.40 25.15
C ALA A 259 -14.31 -1.40 24.19
N LEU A 260 -14.43 -2.04 23.01
CA LEU A 260 -13.39 -2.06 21.98
C LEU A 260 -12.97 -0.65 21.56
N TRP A 261 -13.95 0.25 21.47
CA TRP A 261 -13.74 1.63 21.04
C TRP A 261 -12.91 2.44 22.04
N TRP A 262 -12.67 1.92 23.24
CA TRP A 262 -11.87 2.54 24.29
C TRP A 262 -10.44 1.98 24.36
N CYS A 263 -10.00 1.19 23.39
CA CYS A 263 -8.65 0.62 23.32
C CYS A 263 -7.72 1.50 22.44
N PRO A 264 -6.99 2.49 23.00
CA PRO A 264 -6.28 3.51 22.20
C PRO A 264 -5.03 2.98 21.46
N LEU A 265 -4.57 1.78 21.82
CA LEU A 265 -3.34 1.17 21.29
C LEU A 265 -3.60 0.25 20.11
N VAL A 266 -4.86 -0.03 19.80
CA VAL A 266 -5.23 -0.88 18.67
C VAL A 266 -4.81 -0.20 17.37
N ASN A 267 -3.91 -0.86 16.64
CA ASN A 267 -3.43 -0.45 15.33
C ASN A 267 -3.96 -1.35 14.20
N MET A 268 -4.39 -2.58 14.52
CA MET A 268 -4.99 -3.51 13.58
C MET A 268 -6.25 -4.10 14.20
N LEU A 269 -7.36 -3.92 13.49
CA LEU A 269 -8.65 -4.46 13.90
C LEU A 269 -9.21 -5.30 12.76
N THR A 270 -9.46 -6.58 13.06
CA THR A 270 -10.21 -7.48 12.18
C THR A 270 -11.52 -7.85 12.86
N ILE A 271 -12.64 -7.67 12.17
CA ILE A 271 -13.95 -8.12 12.63
C ILE A 271 -14.46 -9.10 11.58
N ARG A 272 -14.86 -10.29 12.03
CA ARG A 272 -15.57 -11.28 11.23
C ARG A 272 -16.88 -11.60 11.92
N SER A 273 -17.98 -11.47 11.19
CA SER A 273 -19.30 -11.79 11.72
C SER A 273 -20.11 -12.55 10.68
N GLU A 274 -20.49 -13.78 11.00
CA GLU A 274 -21.26 -14.64 10.09
C GLU A 274 -22.76 -14.30 10.07
N GLY A 275 -23.23 -13.46 11.00
CA GLY A 275 -24.65 -13.16 11.24
C GLY A 275 -25.16 -11.83 10.68
N GLY A 276 -24.33 -11.06 9.97
CA GLY A 276 -24.68 -9.70 9.54
C GLY A 276 -24.42 -8.69 10.66
N LEU A 277 -23.40 -7.86 10.48
CA LEU A 277 -23.07 -6.76 11.36
C LEU A 277 -23.90 -5.54 10.97
N ASP A 278 -24.50 -4.89 11.96
CA ASP A 278 -25.20 -3.62 11.74
C ASP A 278 -24.17 -2.48 11.64
N GLY A 279 -24.01 -1.92 10.44
CA GLY A 279 -23.04 -0.86 10.15
C GLY A 279 -23.24 0.40 10.99
N THR A 280 -24.47 0.66 11.47
CA THR A 280 -24.74 1.81 12.36
C THR A 280 -24.08 1.66 13.74
N LYS A 281 -23.80 0.42 14.16
CA LYS A 281 -23.16 0.11 15.44
C LYS A 281 -21.64 0.19 15.38
N LEU A 282 -21.06 0.41 14.20
CA LEU A 282 -19.62 0.64 14.02
C LEU A 282 -19.20 2.10 14.21
N GLY A 283 -20.11 3.03 14.50
CA GLY A 283 -19.78 4.47 14.66
C GLY A 283 -18.71 4.76 15.72
N GLY A 284 -18.57 3.87 16.72
CA GLY A 284 -17.52 3.95 17.74
C GLY A 284 -16.09 3.79 17.20
N VAL A 285 -15.92 3.30 15.96
CA VAL A 285 -14.61 3.13 15.32
C VAL A 285 -13.82 4.43 15.27
N SER A 286 -14.50 5.58 15.19
CA SER A 286 -13.89 6.92 15.21
C SER A 286 -12.96 7.19 16.41
N ARG A 287 -13.16 6.47 17.54
CA ARG A 287 -12.33 6.60 18.74
C ARG A 287 -10.95 5.95 18.58
N LEU A 288 -10.77 5.05 17.63
CA LEU A 288 -9.51 4.32 17.39
C LEU A 288 -8.53 5.15 16.55
N ALA A 289 -8.10 6.29 17.08
CA ALA A 289 -7.26 7.25 16.35
C ALA A 289 -5.89 6.70 15.88
N SER A 290 -5.40 5.62 16.50
CA SER A 290 -4.14 4.95 16.17
C SER A 290 -4.28 3.85 15.11
N LEU A 291 -5.50 3.58 14.64
CA LEU A 291 -5.78 2.46 13.75
C LEU A 291 -5.09 2.64 12.40
N LEU A 292 -4.27 1.67 12.02
CA LEU A 292 -3.55 1.61 10.74
C LEU A 292 -4.24 0.65 9.75
N THR A 293 -4.86 -0.41 10.28
CA THR A 293 -5.49 -1.46 9.47
C THR A 293 -6.86 -1.80 10.04
N LEU A 294 -7.87 -1.76 9.16
CA LEU A 294 -9.24 -2.16 9.47
C LEU A 294 -9.71 -3.19 8.44
N ASP A 295 -10.05 -4.38 8.90
CA ASP A 295 -10.66 -5.44 8.11
C ASP A 295 -12.03 -5.80 8.69
N ILE A 296 -13.09 -5.52 7.92
CA ILE A 296 -14.49 -5.82 8.24
C ILE A 296 -15.11 -6.65 7.10
N SER A 297 -14.31 -7.54 6.51
CA SER A 297 -14.72 -8.36 5.37
C SER A 297 -15.72 -9.45 5.78
N SER A 298 -16.63 -9.81 4.86
CA SER A 298 -17.62 -10.87 5.01
C SER A 298 -18.47 -10.76 6.29
N CYS A 299 -18.77 -9.53 6.68
CA CYS A 299 -19.59 -9.21 7.85
C CYS A 299 -21.07 -9.02 7.50
N GLY A 300 -21.47 -9.16 6.22
CA GLY A 300 -22.84 -8.91 5.78
C GLY A 300 -23.30 -7.45 5.87
N LEU A 301 -22.36 -6.50 5.91
CA LEU A 301 -22.64 -5.06 6.02
C LEU A 301 -23.39 -4.52 4.80
N GLU A 302 -24.47 -3.77 5.01
CA GLU A 302 -25.19 -3.08 3.93
C GLU A 302 -24.77 -1.62 3.78
N VAL A 303 -24.37 -0.98 4.89
CA VAL A 303 -23.95 0.42 4.94
C VAL A 303 -22.65 0.52 5.73
N LEU A 304 -21.72 1.34 5.23
CA LEU A 304 -20.52 1.72 5.97
C LEU A 304 -20.76 3.04 6.71
N PRO A 305 -20.41 3.15 7.99
CA PRO A 305 -20.60 4.39 8.75
C PRO A 305 -19.65 5.50 8.27
N ASP A 306 -20.14 6.75 8.29
CA ASP A 306 -19.36 7.94 7.94
C ASP A 306 -18.14 8.13 8.86
N GLU A 307 -18.21 7.60 10.09
CA GLU A 307 -17.16 7.69 11.10
C GLU A 307 -15.84 7.03 10.67
N ILE A 308 -15.83 6.10 9.70
CA ILE A 308 -14.59 5.52 9.16
C ILE A 308 -13.67 6.61 8.61
N GLY A 309 -14.22 7.68 8.04
CA GLY A 309 -13.45 8.80 7.52
C GLY A 309 -12.69 9.62 8.58
N SER A 310 -12.97 9.42 9.87
CA SER A 310 -12.24 10.08 10.97
C SER A 310 -10.91 9.41 11.32
N LEU A 311 -10.65 8.22 10.78
CA LEU A 311 -9.44 7.42 11.05
C LEU A 311 -8.23 7.96 10.28
N ALA A 312 -7.70 9.11 10.69
CA ALA A 312 -6.62 9.83 10.02
C ALA A 312 -5.30 9.04 9.84
N MET A 313 -5.16 7.92 10.56
CA MET A 313 -3.99 7.04 10.51
C MET A 313 -4.18 5.79 9.65
N LEU A 314 -5.40 5.55 9.16
CA LEU A 314 -5.73 4.34 8.42
C LEU A 314 -4.96 4.28 7.09
N LYS A 315 -4.24 3.17 6.91
CA LYS A 315 -3.47 2.86 5.71
C LYS A 315 -4.14 1.76 4.90
N ASN A 316 -4.70 0.77 5.57
CA ASN A 316 -5.26 -0.42 4.95
C ASN A 316 -6.72 -0.58 5.38
N PHE A 317 -7.61 -0.62 4.40
CA PHE A 317 -9.04 -0.84 4.64
C PHE A 317 -9.57 -1.98 3.78
N SER A 318 -10.25 -2.94 4.39
CA SER A 318 -10.96 -4.01 3.68
C SER A 318 -12.38 -4.14 4.19
N CYS A 319 -13.32 -4.18 3.26
CA CYS A 319 -14.72 -4.52 3.49
C CYS A 319 -15.22 -5.50 2.42
N GLU A 320 -14.34 -6.40 1.97
CA GLU A 320 -14.64 -7.38 0.94
C GLU A 320 -15.84 -8.27 1.30
N GLY A 321 -16.66 -8.64 0.33
CA GLY A 321 -17.69 -9.68 0.51
C GLY A 321 -18.83 -9.23 1.41
N ASN A 322 -19.15 -7.94 1.42
CA ASN A 322 -20.31 -7.37 2.08
C ASN A 322 -21.40 -7.04 1.05
N LYS A 323 -22.44 -6.31 1.46
CA LYS A 323 -23.56 -5.84 0.63
C LYS A 323 -23.56 -4.33 0.47
N VAL A 324 -22.40 -3.69 0.60
CA VAL A 324 -22.26 -2.23 0.57
C VAL A 324 -22.56 -1.70 -0.82
N VAL A 325 -23.44 -0.72 -0.95
CA VAL A 325 -23.84 -0.13 -2.25
C VAL A 325 -23.11 1.20 -2.53
N GLU A 326 -22.69 1.91 -1.49
CA GLU A 326 -22.01 3.19 -1.62
C GLU A 326 -20.88 3.32 -0.60
N LEU A 327 -19.83 4.05 -0.98
CA LEU A 327 -18.76 4.43 -0.08
C LEU A 327 -19.12 5.78 0.57
N PRO A 328 -19.02 5.92 1.90
CA PRO A 328 -19.29 7.19 2.57
C PRO A 328 -18.31 8.26 2.07
N ALA A 329 -18.82 9.48 1.84
CA ALA A 329 -18.02 10.59 1.31
C ALA A 329 -16.83 10.95 2.21
N SER A 330 -16.94 10.63 3.51
CA SER A 330 -15.90 10.85 4.51
C SER A 330 -14.61 10.05 4.26
N ILE A 331 -14.65 8.97 3.45
CA ILE A 331 -13.43 8.23 3.03
C ILE A 331 -12.42 9.14 2.32
N ALA A 332 -12.89 10.23 1.70
CA ALA A 332 -12.03 11.25 1.11
C ALA A 332 -11.05 11.88 2.12
N ASN A 333 -11.35 11.85 3.42
CA ASN A 333 -10.49 12.40 4.48
C ASN A 333 -9.32 11.48 4.83
N LEU A 334 -9.29 10.23 4.35
CA LEU A 334 -8.26 9.25 4.66
C LEU A 334 -6.98 9.51 3.83
N ALA A 335 -6.26 10.57 4.19
CA ALA A 335 -5.08 11.05 3.46
C ALA A 335 -3.89 10.06 3.42
N LYS A 336 -3.87 9.07 4.33
CA LYS A 336 -2.81 8.05 4.42
C LYS A 336 -3.24 6.68 3.90
N LEU A 337 -4.42 6.57 3.30
CA LEU A 337 -4.93 5.32 2.77
C LEU A 337 -4.04 4.85 1.61
N GLU A 338 -3.32 3.75 1.82
CA GLU A 338 -2.41 3.13 0.86
C GLU A 338 -3.08 1.97 0.12
N SER A 339 -4.01 1.25 0.77
CA SER A 339 -4.68 0.09 0.19
C SER A 339 -6.15 0.04 0.58
N ILE A 340 -7.00 -0.18 -0.42
CA ILE A 340 -8.42 -0.44 -0.21
C ILE A 340 -8.89 -1.69 -0.97
N ASN A 341 -9.60 -2.57 -0.26
CA ASN A 341 -10.26 -3.74 -0.80
C ASN A 341 -11.77 -3.67 -0.55
N ILE A 342 -12.52 -3.40 -1.61
CA ILE A 342 -13.98 -3.28 -1.62
C ILE A 342 -14.60 -4.35 -2.54
N ARG A 343 -13.87 -5.43 -2.81
CA ARG A 343 -14.28 -6.53 -3.70
C ARG A 343 -15.61 -7.16 -3.28
N ARG A 344 -16.38 -7.68 -4.25
CA ARG A 344 -17.64 -8.41 -4.04
C ARG A 344 -18.61 -7.64 -3.13
N ASN A 345 -18.97 -6.45 -3.58
CA ASN A 345 -19.98 -5.58 -2.97
C ASN A 345 -20.97 -5.12 -4.06
N GLY A 346 -21.84 -4.16 -3.74
CA GLY A 346 -22.77 -3.51 -4.68
C GLY A 346 -22.34 -2.12 -5.13
N ILE A 347 -21.05 -1.76 -4.99
CA ILE A 347 -20.59 -0.37 -5.15
C ILE A 347 -20.67 0.07 -6.60
N SER A 348 -21.28 1.24 -6.85
CA SER A 348 -21.36 1.84 -8.20
C SER A 348 -20.53 3.10 -8.38
N ASP A 349 -20.17 3.80 -7.30
CA ASP A 349 -19.45 5.08 -7.33
C ASP A 349 -18.15 5.02 -6.50
N LEU A 350 -17.06 5.53 -7.08
CA LEU A 350 -15.74 5.62 -6.46
C LEU A 350 -15.30 7.07 -6.18
N SER A 351 -16.21 8.04 -6.24
CA SER A 351 -15.92 9.47 -6.04
C SER A 351 -15.23 9.76 -4.71
N ALA A 352 -15.59 9.01 -3.65
CA ALA A 352 -14.97 9.14 -2.33
C ALA A 352 -13.44 8.85 -2.35
N LEU A 353 -12.95 8.08 -3.31
CA LEU A 353 -11.54 7.69 -3.42
C LEU A 353 -10.69 8.68 -4.22
N VAL A 354 -11.29 9.69 -4.88
CA VAL A 354 -10.57 10.67 -5.71
C VAL A 354 -9.53 11.44 -4.89
N ALA A 355 -9.85 11.80 -3.64
CA ALA A 355 -8.97 12.56 -2.75
C ALA A 355 -7.82 11.75 -2.11
N CYS A 356 -7.87 10.41 -2.13
CA CYS A 356 -6.84 9.56 -1.49
C CYS A 356 -5.54 9.53 -2.33
N GLU A 357 -4.60 10.44 -2.09
CA GLU A 357 -3.38 10.60 -2.91
C GLU A 357 -2.33 9.49 -2.73
N GLU A 358 -2.25 8.92 -1.52
CA GLU A 358 -1.29 7.85 -1.17
C GLU A 358 -1.73 6.46 -1.64
N LEU A 359 -2.89 6.35 -2.29
CA LEU A 359 -3.46 5.07 -2.70
C LEU A 359 -2.54 4.35 -3.69
N SER A 360 -2.08 3.17 -3.27
CA SER A 360 -1.18 2.28 -4.01
C SER A 360 -1.93 1.08 -4.59
N VAL A 361 -2.90 0.54 -3.86
CA VAL A 361 -3.65 -0.66 -4.25
C VAL A 361 -5.15 -0.40 -4.17
N LEU A 362 -5.84 -0.63 -5.29
CA LEU A 362 -7.30 -0.62 -5.36
C LEU A 362 -7.79 -1.99 -5.84
N ASN A 363 -8.54 -2.68 -4.99
CA ASN A 363 -9.32 -3.84 -5.41
C ASN A 363 -10.82 -3.54 -5.29
N ALA A 364 -11.48 -3.43 -6.44
CA ALA A 364 -12.90 -3.16 -6.56
C ALA A 364 -13.60 -4.15 -7.50
N SER A 365 -13.06 -5.37 -7.65
CA SER A 365 -13.68 -6.38 -8.49
C SER A 365 -15.03 -6.87 -7.95
N GLY A 366 -15.91 -7.34 -8.84
CA GLY A 366 -17.21 -7.88 -8.45
C GLY A 366 -18.13 -6.82 -7.84
N ASN A 367 -18.23 -5.65 -8.50
CA ASN A 367 -19.05 -4.52 -8.08
C ASN A 367 -19.96 -4.06 -9.25
N GLN A 368 -20.61 -2.91 -9.12
CA GLN A 368 -21.53 -2.33 -10.12
C GLN A 368 -20.98 -1.03 -10.73
N ILE A 369 -19.65 -0.89 -10.82
CA ILE A 369 -18.99 0.33 -11.31
C ILE A 369 -19.19 0.44 -12.82
N ALA A 370 -19.87 1.50 -13.26
CA ALA A 370 -20.16 1.77 -14.68
C ALA A 370 -19.14 2.70 -15.35
N ALA A 371 -18.58 3.62 -14.58
CA ALA A 371 -17.54 4.57 -15.00
C ALA A 371 -16.66 4.92 -13.81
N LEU A 372 -15.40 5.30 -14.07
CA LEU A 372 -14.56 5.93 -13.07
C LEU A 372 -14.90 7.42 -12.98
N PRO A 373 -14.84 8.04 -11.78
CA PRO A 373 -15.13 9.46 -11.63
C PRO A 373 -14.10 10.33 -12.35
N ASP A 374 -14.51 11.51 -12.78
CA ASP A 374 -13.65 12.46 -13.49
C ASP A 374 -12.39 12.79 -12.67
N GLY A 375 -11.23 12.68 -13.31
CA GLY A 375 -9.96 12.99 -12.67
C GLY A 375 -9.53 11.99 -11.59
N PHE A 376 -10.11 10.78 -11.56
CA PHE A 376 -9.74 9.73 -10.59
C PHE A 376 -8.21 9.49 -10.52
N PHE A 377 -7.54 9.54 -11.67
CA PHE A 377 -6.11 9.28 -11.82
C PHE A 377 -5.21 10.50 -11.58
N ASP A 378 -5.76 11.71 -11.45
CA ASP A 378 -5.00 12.96 -11.50
C ASP A 378 -3.97 13.08 -10.37
N ASN A 379 -4.35 12.62 -9.17
CA ASN A 379 -3.53 12.71 -7.97
C ASN A 379 -3.00 11.34 -7.49
N LYS A 380 -3.11 10.28 -8.32
CA LYS A 380 -2.76 8.90 -7.95
C LYS A 380 -1.34 8.52 -8.38
N LYS A 381 -0.33 9.19 -7.80
CA LYS A 381 1.09 9.01 -8.15
C LYS A 381 1.70 7.69 -7.65
N ARG A 382 1.06 7.06 -6.67
CA ARG A 382 1.56 5.85 -5.99
C ARG A 382 0.84 4.58 -6.44
N ILE A 383 -0.21 4.69 -7.25
CA ILE A 383 -1.03 3.54 -7.62
C ILE A 383 -0.21 2.54 -8.45
N THR A 384 -0.14 1.31 -7.96
CA THR A 384 0.62 0.21 -8.54
C THR A 384 -0.27 -0.91 -9.04
N ILE A 385 -1.44 -1.11 -8.40
CA ILE A 385 -2.37 -2.20 -8.68
C ILE A 385 -3.79 -1.64 -8.72
N ILE A 386 -4.49 -1.96 -9.80
CA ILE A 386 -5.91 -1.64 -9.97
C ILE A 386 -6.62 -2.88 -10.46
N ASN A 387 -7.60 -3.34 -9.70
CA ASN A 387 -8.52 -4.39 -10.11
C ASN A 387 -9.96 -3.89 -10.13
N LEU A 388 -10.51 -3.85 -11.33
CA LEU A 388 -11.88 -3.48 -11.66
C LEU A 388 -12.58 -4.63 -12.39
N ALA A 389 -12.09 -5.86 -12.26
CA ALA A 389 -12.70 -7.02 -12.91
C ALA A 389 -14.16 -7.22 -12.50
N GLU A 390 -14.97 -7.87 -13.34
CA GLU A 390 -16.34 -8.25 -12.98
C GLU A 390 -17.19 -7.04 -12.55
N ASN A 391 -17.19 -5.99 -13.36
CA ASN A 391 -17.99 -4.78 -13.17
C ASN A 391 -18.84 -4.51 -14.43
N VAL A 392 -19.46 -3.33 -14.50
CA VAL A 392 -20.24 -2.88 -15.66
C VAL A 392 -19.56 -1.73 -16.39
N LEU A 393 -18.23 -1.64 -16.32
CA LEU A 393 -17.44 -0.55 -16.86
C LEU A 393 -17.60 -0.46 -18.39
N ALA A 394 -18.16 0.66 -18.87
CA ALA A 394 -18.43 0.88 -20.29
C ALA A 394 -17.28 1.57 -21.03
N ASP A 395 -16.51 2.40 -20.30
CA ASP A 395 -15.36 3.11 -20.82
C ASP A 395 -14.26 3.19 -19.77
N LEU A 396 -13.01 3.26 -20.22
CA LEU A 396 -11.85 3.47 -19.36
C LEU A 396 -11.23 4.83 -19.72
N ASP A 397 -11.22 5.75 -18.75
CA ASP A 397 -10.71 7.11 -18.95
C ASP A 397 -9.24 7.10 -19.43
N GLY A 398 -8.96 7.88 -20.48
CA GLY A 398 -7.62 8.10 -21.02
C GLY A 398 -6.65 8.72 -19.99
N SER A 399 -7.16 9.41 -18.96
CA SER A 399 -6.35 9.93 -17.85
C SER A 399 -5.54 8.86 -17.11
N ILE A 400 -5.79 7.57 -17.35
CA ILE A 400 -4.98 6.45 -16.84
C ILE A 400 -3.49 6.58 -17.18
N GLU A 401 -3.12 7.29 -18.25
CA GLU A 401 -1.70 7.55 -18.57
C GLU A 401 -0.97 8.35 -17.48
N LYS A 402 -1.68 9.12 -16.65
CA LYS A 402 -1.08 9.85 -15.51
C LYS A 402 -0.42 8.89 -14.52
N CYS A 403 -0.87 7.63 -14.48
CA CYS A 403 -0.30 6.56 -13.66
C CYS A 403 0.81 5.75 -14.36
N ALA A 404 1.26 6.15 -15.57
CA ALA A 404 2.30 5.42 -16.33
C ALA A 404 3.63 5.24 -15.57
N GLY A 405 3.92 6.13 -14.62
CA GLY A 405 5.11 6.10 -13.79
C GLY A 405 5.10 5.06 -12.66
N SER A 406 3.93 4.52 -12.30
CA SER A 406 3.75 3.67 -11.10
C SER A 406 2.96 2.38 -11.36
N LEU A 407 1.98 2.39 -12.27
CA LEU A 407 1.06 1.27 -12.45
C LEU A 407 1.77 0.04 -13.02
N THR A 408 1.58 -1.10 -12.35
CA THR A 408 2.22 -2.38 -12.67
C THR A 408 1.23 -3.50 -12.97
N HIS A 409 0.04 -3.49 -12.36
CA HIS A 409 -0.99 -4.48 -12.59
C HIS A 409 -2.32 -3.76 -12.84
N LEU A 410 -2.97 -4.11 -13.95
CA LEU A 410 -4.29 -3.60 -14.29
C LEU A 410 -5.19 -4.77 -14.70
N ASN A 411 -6.30 -4.94 -13.99
CA ASN A 411 -7.32 -5.91 -14.33
C ASN A 411 -8.64 -5.19 -14.58
N VAL A 412 -9.12 -5.27 -15.82
CA VAL A 412 -10.43 -4.76 -16.27
C VAL A 412 -11.23 -5.85 -16.98
N SER A 413 -10.93 -7.12 -16.66
CA SER A 413 -11.61 -8.27 -17.27
C SER A 413 -13.09 -8.33 -16.91
N ASN A 414 -13.90 -9.03 -17.71
CA ASN A 414 -15.33 -9.24 -17.47
C ASN A 414 -16.12 -7.93 -17.23
N ASN A 415 -15.92 -6.96 -18.11
CA ASN A 415 -16.61 -5.66 -18.09
C ASN A 415 -17.42 -5.44 -19.39
N LYS A 416 -17.84 -4.20 -19.66
CA LYS A 416 -18.58 -3.79 -20.87
C LYS A 416 -17.75 -2.93 -21.82
N LEU A 417 -16.42 -3.01 -21.75
CA LEU A 417 -15.52 -2.22 -22.58
C LEU A 417 -15.59 -2.66 -24.05
N GLU A 418 -15.96 -1.73 -24.93
CA GLU A 418 -15.98 -1.96 -26.37
C GLU A 418 -14.66 -1.54 -27.05
N PHE A 419 -13.99 -0.54 -26.47
CA PHE A 419 -12.77 0.09 -26.98
C PHE A 419 -11.76 0.28 -25.84
N ALA A 420 -10.47 0.11 -26.16
CA ALA A 420 -9.40 0.37 -25.22
C ALA A 420 -8.84 1.77 -25.49
N PRO A 421 -8.66 2.63 -24.46
CA PRO A 421 -8.06 3.95 -24.65
C PRO A 421 -6.61 3.82 -25.15
N LEU A 422 -6.20 4.71 -26.04
CA LEU A 422 -4.87 4.68 -26.66
C LEU A 422 -3.77 4.88 -25.61
N GLU A 423 -4.11 5.65 -24.59
CA GLU A 423 -3.31 6.04 -23.43
C GLU A 423 -2.82 4.82 -22.63
N LEU A 424 -3.49 3.67 -22.72
CA LEU A 424 -2.99 2.41 -22.14
C LEU A 424 -1.61 2.02 -22.69
N SER A 425 -1.31 2.37 -23.94
CA SER A 425 0.00 2.07 -24.55
C SER A 425 1.15 2.86 -23.92
N ASN A 426 0.86 3.94 -23.18
CA ASN A 426 1.86 4.73 -22.45
C ASN A 426 2.30 4.09 -21.12
N LEU A 427 1.60 3.05 -20.64
CA LEU A 427 1.88 2.37 -19.38
C LEU A 427 3.11 1.43 -19.47
N LYS A 428 4.32 2.00 -19.53
CA LYS A 428 5.58 1.26 -19.76
C LYS A 428 6.00 0.33 -18.62
N LYS A 429 5.50 0.54 -17.40
CA LYS A 429 5.82 -0.28 -16.22
C LYS A 429 4.83 -1.43 -15.98
N LEU A 430 3.83 -1.57 -16.85
CA LEU A 430 2.80 -2.59 -16.72
C LEU A 430 3.41 -3.99 -16.92
N LYS A 431 3.32 -4.81 -15.87
CA LYS A 431 3.79 -6.20 -15.83
C LYS A 431 2.67 -7.16 -16.15
N GLU A 432 1.45 -6.85 -15.69
CA GLU A 432 0.26 -7.66 -15.90
C GLU A 432 -0.91 -6.79 -16.36
N LEU A 433 -1.61 -7.27 -17.38
CA LEU A 433 -2.78 -6.62 -17.98
C LEU A 433 -3.81 -7.69 -18.32
N GLN A 434 -4.93 -7.66 -17.61
CA GLN A 434 -6.05 -8.56 -17.84
C GLN A 434 -7.23 -7.76 -18.40
N MET A 435 -7.66 -8.13 -19.61
CA MET A 435 -8.71 -7.45 -20.39
C MET A 435 -9.71 -8.43 -21.02
N GLY A 436 -9.67 -9.71 -20.60
CA GLY A 436 -10.57 -10.76 -21.10
C GLY A 436 -12.03 -10.50 -20.77
N GLY A 437 -12.96 -11.23 -21.40
CA GLY A 437 -14.39 -11.17 -21.06
C GLY A 437 -15.10 -9.84 -21.37
N ASN A 438 -14.50 -8.97 -22.19
CA ASN A 438 -15.09 -7.71 -22.63
C ASN A 438 -15.61 -7.78 -24.08
N PRO A 439 -16.65 -7.02 -24.45
CA PRO A 439 -17.22 -6.98 -25.80
C PRO A 439 -16.38 -6.15 -26.80
N TRP A 440 -15.08 -6.45 -26.91
CA TRP A 440 -14.15 -5.72 -27.79
C TRP A 440 -14.64 -5.71 -29.25
N LYS A 441 -14.82 -4.50 -29.80
CA LYS A 441 -15.15 -4.31 -31.22
C LYS A 441 -13.96 -4.62 -32.14
N GLU A 442 -12.74 -4.48 -31.64
CA GLU A 442 -11.54 -4.84 -32.40
C GLU A 442 -11.32 -6.37 -32.39
N PRO A 443 -11.37 -7.06 -33.55
CA PRO A 443 -11.27 -8.52 -33.60
C PRO A 443 -9.93 -9.07 -33.14
N LYS A 444 -8.83 -8.33 -33.38
CA LYS A 444 -7.48 -8.71 -32.95
C LYS A 444 -7.33 -8.64 -31.45
N LEU A 445 -7.82 -7.55 -30.85
CA LEU A 445 -7.84 -7.37 -29.41
C LEU A 445 -8.69 -8.47 -28.77
N LYS A 446 -9.91 -8.71 -29.28
CA LYS A 446 -10.79 -9.79 -28.83
C LYS A 446 -10.12 -11.17 -28.84
N LYS A 447 -9.34 -11.49 -29.88
CA LYS A 447 -8.65 -12.79 -29.99
C LYS A 447 -7.54 -12.93 -28.95
N VAL A 448 -6.75 -11.88 -28.73
CA VAL A 448 -5.65 -11.91 -27.78
C VAL A 448 -6.17 -11.88 -26.35
N THR A 449 -7.20 -11.10 -26.05
CA THR A 449 -7.77 -11.04 -24.70
C THR A 449 -8.62 -12.26 -24.33
N ALA A 450 -9.01 -13.08 -25.31
CA ALA A 450 -9.71 -14.35 -25.08
C ALA A 450 -8.77 -15.53 -24.71
N GLY A 451 -7.46 -15.40 -24.95
CA GLY A 451 -6.48 -16.42 -24.58
C GLY A 451 -5.88 -16.17 -23.19
N GLU A 452 -5.84 -17.19 -22.35
CA GLU A 452 -5.12 -17.14 -21.08
C GLU A 452 -3.61 -16.99 -21.35
N GLY A 453 -2.96 -16.06 -20.65
CA GLY A 453 -1.50 -15.85 -20.74
C GLY A 453 -1.03 -14.89 -21.84
N SER A 454 -1.91 -14.06 -22.40
CA SER A 454 -1.51 -13.02 -23.36
C SER A 454 -0.50 -12.06 -22.77
N LYS A 455 0.63 -11.89 -23.47
CA LYS A 455 1.71 -11.01 -23.03
C LYS A 455 1.24 -9.56 -23.09
N VAL A 456 1.47 -8.81 -22.01
CA VAL A 456 1.14 -7.38 -21.93
C VAL A 456 1.63 -6.59 -23.15
N LYS A 457 2.86 -6.88 -23.61
CA LYS A 457 3.44 -6.23 -24.79
C LYS A 457 2.61 -6.42 -26.06
N ASP A 458 1.98 -7.60 -26.24
CA ASP A 458 1.19 -7.89 -27.43
C ASP A 458 -0.14 -7.13 -27.41
N ILE A 459 -0.77 -7.04 -26.23
CA ILE A 459 -1.99 -6.25 -26.02
C ILE A 459 -1.70 -4.76 -26.27
N LEU A 460 -0.65 -4.20 -25.65
CA LEU A 460 -0.28 -2.79 -25.82
C LEU A 460 0.13 -2.45 -27.26
N ASN A 461 0.79 -3.39 -27.96
CA ASN A 461 1.11 -3.25 -29.38
C ASN A 461 -0.12 -3.26 -30.29
N ILE A 462 -1.19 -3.97 -29.90
CA ILE A 462 -2.45 -3.92 -30.64
C ILE A 462 -3.11 -2.57 -30.42
N VAL A 463 -3.30 -2.16 -29.15
CA VAL A 463 -3.93 -0.88 -28.78
C VAL A 463 -3.26 0.31 -29.46
N SER A 464 -1.92 0.36 -29.48
CA SER A 464 -1.18 1.42 -30.18
C SER A 464 -1.38 1.42 -31.70
N LYS A 465 -1.59 0.24 -32.33
CA LYS A 465 -1.81 0.11 -33.79
C LYS A 465 -3.25 0.36 -34.20
N THR A 466 -4.22 0.16 -33.31
CA THR A 466 -5.63 0.43 -33.60
C THR A 466 -5.87 1.92 -33.90
N SER A 467 -5.10 2.81 -33.26
CA SER A 467 -5.06 4.25 -33.56
C SER A 467 -4.65 4.56 -35.01
N ALA A 468 -3.70 3.81 -35.57
CA ALA A 468 -3.24 4.02 -36.95
C ALA A 468 -4.29 3.66 -38.02
N ARG A 469 -5.33 2.89 -37.67
CA ARG A 469 -6.46 2.58 -38.56
C ARG A 469 -7.74 3.36 -38.22
N GLY A 470 -7.82 3.97 -37.03
CA GLY A 470 -8.98 4.72 -36.54
C GLY A 470 -8.90 6.24 -36.69
N GLY A 471 -7.75 6.80 -37.09
CA GLY A 471 -7.51 8.25 -37.28
C GLY A 471 -8.30 8.94 -38.41
N GLY A 472 -9.48 8.43 -38.75
CA GLY A 472 -10.32 8.96 -39.82
C GLY A 472 -11.80 8.76 -39.58
N LYS A 473 -12.32 9.05 -38.37
CA LYS A 473 -13.67 9.61 -38.11
C LYS A 473 -14.02 9.57 -36.61
N GLY A 474 -13.98 10.73 -35.97
CA GLY A 474 -14.64 10.97 -34.69
C GLY A 474 -14.19 12.29 -34.09
N GLY A 475 -15.07 13.29 -34.05
CA GLY A 475 -14.82 14.52 -33.28
C GLY A 475 -14.86 15.86 -34.04
N GLY A 476 -15.39 15.92 -35.26
CA GLY A 476 -15.73 17.19 -35.91
C GLY A 476 -17.19 17.55 -35.63
N GLY A 477 -17.46 18.34 -34.59
CA GLY A 477 -18.78 18.90 -34.30
C GLY A 477 -19.33 19.67 -35.50
N LYS A 478 -20.16 19.02 -36.33
CA LYS A 478 -20.90 19.68 -37.38
C LYS A 478 -22.10 20.38 -36.75
N LYS A 479 -21.94 21.67 -36.46
CA LYS A 479 -23.04 22.64 -36.38
C LYS A 479 -23.98 22.37 -37.56
N GLY A 480 -25.24 22.05 -37.24
CA GLY A 480 -26.29 21.86 -38.22
C GLY A 480 -26.47 23.11 -39.07
N LYS A 481 -25.91 23.11 -40.28
CA LYS A 481 -26.40 23.97 -41.36
C LYS A 481 -27.54 23.22 -42.03
N GLY A 482 -28.76 23.61 -41.66
CA GLY A 482 -29.97 23.21 -42.38
C GLY A 482 -29.86 23.61 -43.84
N LYS A 483 -30.07 22.66 -44.74
CA LYS A 483 -30.43 22.93 -46.14
C LYS A 483 -31.06 21.71 -46.78
N LYS A 484 -32.40 21.63 -46.70
CA LYS A 484 -33.22 21.03 -47.76
C LYS A 484 -34.50 21.84 -47.90
N GLY A 485 -34.55 22.60 -48.97
CA GLY A 485 -35.71 23.31 -49.48
C GLY A 485 -35.42 23.65 -50.93
N LYS A 486 -35.50 22.64 -51.81
CA LYS A 486 -35.56 22.85 -53.27
C LYS A 486 -37.00 23.28 -53.56
N GLY A 487 -37.25 24.58 -53.66
CA GLY A 487 -38.43 25.13 -54.32
C GLY A 487 -38.03 25.57 -55.72
N GLY A 488 -38.36 24.75 -56.73
CA GLY A 488 -38.40 25.15 -58.14
C GLY A 488 -39.82 25.59 -58.47
N GLY A 489 -39.94 26.75 -59.11
CA GLY A 489 -41.18 27.52 -59.23
C GLY A 489 -42.17 27.15 -60.34
N GLY A 490 -43.13 28.07 -60.46
CA GLY A 490 -44.28 28.10 -61.38
C GLY A 490 -45.57 28.16 -60.56
N GLY A 491 -46.47 29.13 -60.64
CA GLY A 491 -46.65 30.29 -61.51
C GLY A 491 -48.15 30.66 -61.46
N GLY A 492 -48.48 31.96 -61.51
CA GLY A 492 -49.79 32.47 -61.95
C GLY A 492 -50.90 32.68 -60.90
N GLY A 493 -51.64 33.79 -61.09
CA GLY A 493 -52.96 34.10 -60.50
C GLY A 493 -52.89 35.14 -59.37
N ASP A 494 -52.99 36.43 -59.65
CA ASP A 494 -54.23 37.21 -59.86
C ASP A 494 -54.96 37.59 -58.56
N SER A 495 -55.06 38.91 -58.34
CA SER A 495 -56.25 39.66 -57.85
C SER A 495 -56.77 39.34 -56.44
N ASP A 496 -57.36 40.21 -55.64
CA ASP A 496 -57.80 41.61 -55.60
C ASP A 496 -58.34 41.76 -54.16
N SER A 497 -58.52 43.00 -53.66
CA SER A 497 -59.47 43.40 -52.58
C SER A 497 -59.28 42.77 -51.17
N ASP A 498 -59.37 43.46 -50.03
CA ASP A 498 -59.90 44.78 -49.63
C ASP A 498 -59.14 45.26 -48.37
#